data_AF-A0A2U9BN51-F1
#
_entry.id   AF-A0A2U9BN51-F1
#
_cell.length_a   1.000
_cell.length_b   1.000
_cell.length_c   1.000
_cell.angle_alpha   90.00
_cell.angle_beta   90.00
_cell.angle_gamma   90.00
#
_symmetry.space_group_name_H-M   'P 1'
#
loop_
_entity.id
_entity.type
_entity.pdbx_description
1 polymer ?
#
loop_
_entity_poly.entity_id
_entity_poly.type
_entity_poly.pdbx_seq_one_letter_code
_entity_poly.pdbx_strand_id
1 'polypeptide(L)'
;MNRVAKVLLEHVTTVILSVHVVSSVSWFSPRMLTCAVVPQVLLLPSYTGTILRVRGQLELKCPLHSTDVLPMHKAISETFEILRTQVKSESCVLAVCDSPVVIWPNKGANATPQEITPDTLCEDIHQWIQSDEQESFGKKSGKKKNKKSLASSVISLHLMMEVTNIGPLSAPILSRTVQKSHFISTTLPMDCAVRTSGNDTIKDACERLVEALTHQLCEMEKVTLQHMKGTTLLVPEPLHFLLPEPKGLVTVVYPAGLPDDQLETQRKELHQQFELPEDRPYFRRANVFHFPSEPYRDGYLRNPHLVLTHPTMNDGKPYLVQGIYSYHHYMQDRVDDNGWGCAYRSLQTICSWFQQQGYVEQAVPTHKEIQQALVDAGDKQASFVGSRQWIGSIEVQVVLNQLLGVTSKIMFVSQGSELASKGRELANHFLTEGTPIMIGGGVLAHTILGVAWSETTGQIRYLILDPHYTGAEDLQVITDKRDGPDWAQRDRGIRLPAGQRKSQFGFKQVVNFPGRKNRKNFSFSNNEVRRIDLENQRLLRSLSRLSAESIPESAVKKKNNKETGNSSAIRLTHSAVNRQREQKRIERENLVTWDHLHHQS
;
A
#
# COMPACT_ATOMS: atom_id res chain seq x y z
N MET A 1 -19.91 -6.24 5.98
CA MET A 1 -19.55 -5.42 4.80
C MET A 1 -20.75 -4.58 4.40
N ASN A 2 -20.59 -3.25 4.36
CA ASN A 2 -21.67 -2.33 3.97
C ASN A 2 -21.97 -2.46 2.46
N ARG A 3 -23.22 -2.23 2.03
CA ARG A 3 -23.69 -2.51 0.65
C ARG A 3 -22.90 -1.76 -0.43
N VAL A 4 -22.37 -0.56 -0.15
CA VAL A 4 -21.67 0.28 -1.14
C VAL A 4 -20.17 0.01 -1.19
N ALA A 5 -19.54 -0.33 -0.06
CA ALA A 5 -18.18 -0.88 -0.07
C ALA A 5 -18.13 -2.16 -0.91
N LYS A 6 -19.20 -2.97 -0.86
CA LYS A 6 -19.35 -4.14 -1.73
C LYS A 6 -19.44 -3.76 -3.22
N VAL A 7 -20.18 -2.72 -3.59
CA VAL A 7 -20.30 -2.25 -4.99
C VAL A 7 -18.99 -1.71 -5.54
N LEU A 8 -18.25 -0.88 -4.78
CA LEU A 8 -16.93 -0.38 -5.23
C LEU A 8 -15.91 -1.51 -5.35
N LEU A 9 -15.95 -2.48 -4.44
CA LEU A 9 -15.08 -3.64 -4.47
C LEU A 9 -15.43 -4.62 -5.60
N GLU A 10 -16.70 -4.68 -6.02
CA GLU A 10 -17.14 -5.45 -7.20
C GLU A 10 -16.57 -4.89 -8.51
N HIS A 11 -16.17 -3.60 -8.54
CA HIS A 11 -15.57 -2.96 -9.70
C HIS A 11 -14.04 -2.98 -9.73
N VAL A 12 -13.37 -3.35 -8.63
CA VAL A 12 -11.91 -3.45 -8.59
C VAL A 12 -11.47 -4.89 -8.49
N THR A 13 -10.80 -5.36 -9.55
CA THR A 13 -10.32 -6.74 -9.66
C THR A 13 -8.81 -6.80 -9.50
N THR A 14 -8.31 -7.73 -8.67
CA THR A 14 -6.89 -8.06 -8.68
C THR A 14 -6.59 -9.17 -9.67
N VAL A 15 -5.50 -9.03 -10.41
CA VAL A 15 -4.99 -10.11 -11.25
C VAL A 15 -3.97 -10.93 -10.46
N ILE A 16 -4.07 -12.25 -10.59
CA ILE A 16 -3.09 -13.21 -10.08
C ILE A 16 -2.55 -14.00 -11.26
N LEU A 17 -1.23 -14.09 -11.39
CA LEU A 17 -0.56 -14.88 -12.40
C LEU A 17 -0.21 -16.26 -11.85
N SER A 18 -0.50 -17.31 -12.63
CA SER A 18 -0.12 -18.69 -12.32
C SER A 18 0.66 -19.27 -13.49
N VAL A 19 1.94 -19.59 -13.28
CA VAL A 19 2.80 -20.19 -14.29
C VAL A 19 2.93 -21.69 -14.03
N HIS A 20 2.54 -22.52 -15.00
CA HIS A 20 2.73 -23.97 -14.93
C HIS A 20 4.22 -24.30 -15.16
N VAL A 21 4.85 -25.04 -14.24
CA VAL A 21 6.27 -25.42 -14.37
C VAL A 21 6.34 -26.92 -14.65
N VAL A 22 6.68 -27.29 -15.89
CA VAL A 22 6.82 -28.70 -16.31
C VAL A 22 8.28 -29.22 -16.14
N SER A 23 9.27 -28.36 -15.87
CA SER A 23 10.63 -28.84 -15.58
C SER A 23 11.48 -27.86 -14.75
N SER A 24 12.42 -28.39 -13.97
CA SER A 24 13.37 -27.67 -13.12
C SER A 24 14.49 -27.02 -13.93
N VAL A 25 14.16 -26.08 -14.82
CA VAL A 25 15.13 -25.26 -15.55
C VAL A 25 15.09 -23.83 -15.00
N SER A 26 16.28 -23.26 -14.79
CA SER A 26 16.53 -21.94 -14.22
C SER A 26 15.61 -20.84 -14.74
N TRP A 27 14.95 -20.13 -13.83
CA TRP A 27 14.15 -18.94 -14.12
C TRP A 27 15.03 -17.75 -14.57
N PHE A 28 14.53 -16.98 -15.55
CA PHE A 28 15.08 -15.76 -16.19
C PHE A 28 16.32 -15.94 -17.10
N SER A 29 16.09 -15.88 -18.42
CA SER A 29 17.09 -15.43 -19.40
C SER A 29 16.43 -14.63 -20.53
N PRO A 30 16.28 -13.29 -20.39
CA PRO A 30 16.03 -12.40 -21.52
C PRO A 30 17.28 -11.56 -21.85
N ARG A 31 17.71 -11.61 -23.12
CA ARG A 31 18.81 -10.83 -23.71
C ARG A 31 18.51 -9.32 -23.68
N MET A 32 19.52 -8.47 -23.45
CA MET A 32 19.46 -7.00 -23.61
C MET A 32 20.51 -6.47 -24.59
N LEU A 33 20.20 -5.33 -25.22
CA LEU A 33 21.13 -4.38 -25.81
C LEU A 33 20.92 -3.01 -25.14
N THR A 34 22.00 -2.25 -24.95
CA THR A 34 22.12 -0.99 -24.20
C THR A 34 21.90 0.27 -25.05
N CYS A 35 21.24 1.32 -24.52
CA CYS A 35 21.78 2.69 -24.33
C CYS A 35 20.73 3.80 -24.04
N ALA A 36 21.17 4.76 -23.22
CA ALA A 36 20.81 6.17 -22.96
C ALA A 36 19.42 6.82 -23.26
N VAL A 37 18.87 7.40 -22.18
CA VAL A 37 18.16 8.68 -21.93
C VAL A 37 17.16 9.26 -22.96
N VAL A 38 15.88 9.35 -22.55
CA VAL A 38 15.00 10.55 -22.62
C VAL A 38 13.96 10.48 -21.47
N PRO A 39 13.62 11.57 -20.76
CA PRO A 39 12.58 11.57 -19.73
C PRO A 39 11.20 11.86 -20.35
N GLN A 40 10.21 10.99 -20.14
CA GLN A 40 8.81 11.38 -20.34
C GLN A 40 7.84 10.60 -19.42
N VAL A 41 7.54 11.27 -18.30
CA VAL A 41 6.24 11.47 -17.64
C VAL A 41 5.18 10.36 -17.71
N LEU A 42 5.07 9.64 -16.60
CA LEU A 42 3.81 9.29 -15.91
C LEU A 42 4.19 8.87 -14.48
N LEU A 43 4.83 9.82 -13.79
CA LEU A 43 5.05 9.78 -12.35
C LEU A 43 3.94 10.65 -11.74
N LEU A 44 3.57 10.38 -10.48
CA LEU A 44 3.02 11.40 -9.59
C LEU A 44 3.60 12.77 -9.98
N PRO A 45 2.77 13.80 -10.25
CA PRO A 45 3.26 15.06 -10.79
C PRO A 45 4.48 15.47 -9.97
N SER A 46 5.56 15.89 -10.63
CA SER A 46 6.72 16.44 -9.94
C SER A 46 6.21 17.55 -9.02
N TYR A 47 6.02 17.23 -7.74
CA TYR A 47 5.40 18.11 -6.76
C TYR A 47 6.44 19.16 -6.36
N THR A 48 6.74 20.06 -7.30
CA THR A 48 7.63 21.20 -7.11
C THR A 48 6.86 22.26 -6.35
N GLY A 49 6.81 22.11 -5.03
CA GLY A 49 6.19 23.07 -4.13
C GLY A 49 6.47 22.68 -2.69
N THR A 50 6.63 23.69 -1.85
CA THR A 50 6.81 23.53 -0.41
C THR A 50 5.42 23.47 0.24
N ILE A 51 5.25 22.62 1.25
CA ILE A 51 4.00 22.56 2.03
C ILE A 51 4.29 23.19 3.38
N LEU A 52 3.58 24.27 3.71
CA LEU A 52 3.56 24.80 5.06
C LEU A 52 2.41 24.16 5.82
N ARG A 53 2.73 23.49 6.93
CA ARG A 53 1.75 22.80 7.78
C ARG A 53 1.76 23.39 9.18
N VAL A 54 0.68 24.07 9.55
CA VAL A 54 0.48 24.64 10.88
C VAL A 54 -0.31 23.65 11.75
N ARG A 55 0.28 23.24 12.88
CA ARG A 55 -0.37 22.41 13.90
C ARG A 55 -0.49 23.15 15.22
N GLY A 56 -1.58 22.92 15.94
CA GLY A 56 -1.73 23.46 17.28
C GLY A 56 -3.05 23.05 17.91
N GLN A 57 -3.37 23.72 19.01
CA GLN A 57 -4.57 23.42 19.79
C GLN A 57 -5.25 24.72 20.18
N LEU A 58 -6.57 24.75 20.05
CA LEU A 58 -7.41 25.84 20.56
C LEU A 58 -8.41 25.26 21.55
N GLU A 59 -8.62 25.96 22.67
CA GLU A 59 -9.59 25.53 23.68
C GLU A 59 -10.98 26.05 23.32
N LEU A 60 -11.91 25.13 23.05
CA LEU A 60 -13.33 25.45 22.94
C LEU A 60 -13.94 25.43 24.34
N LYS A 61 -14.25 26.61 24.88
CA LYS A 61 -14.88 26.81 26.19
C LYS A 61 -16.23 27.49 26.00
N CYS A 62 -17.30 26.70 26.00
CA CYS A 62 -18.65 27.19 25.71
C CYS A 62 -19.54 27.06 26.96
N PRO A 63 -19.90 28.18 27.61
CA PRO A 63 -20.91 28.19 28.66
C PRO A 63 -22.31 28.05 28.04
N LEU A 64 -23.10 27.11 28.57
CA LEU A 64 -24.47 26.84 28.13
C LEU A 64 -25.47 27.27 29.20
N HIS A 65 -26.33 28.22 28.85
CA HIS A 65 -27.38 28.74 29.71
C HIS A 65 -28.72 27.97 29.61
N SER A 66 -28.89 27.13 28.58
CA SER A 66 -30.03 26.23 28.39
C SER A 66 -29.56 24.91 27.76
N THR A 67 -30.35 23.85 27.93
CA THR A 67 -30.19 22.54 27.27
C THR A 67 -31.03 22.41 26.00
N ASP A 68 -31.73 23.47 25.61
CA ASP A 68 -32.49 23.50 24.35
C ASP A 68 -31.53 23.62 23.16
N VAL A 69 -31.87 22.92 22.06
CA VAL A 69 -31.00 22.81 20.87
C VAL A 69 -30.63 24.17 20.28
N LEU A 70 -31.61 25.07 20.08
CA LEU A 70 -31.39 26.37 19.43
C LEU A 70 -30.45 27.29 20.24
N PRO A 71 -30.67 27.54 21.55
CA PRO A 71 -29.71 28.27 22.38
C PRO A 71 -28.31 27.64 22.43
N MET A 72 -28.21 26.31 22.46
CA MET A 72 -26.92 25.62 22.47
C MET A 72 -26.15 25.83 21.16
N HIS A 73 -26.83 25.67 20.01
CA HIS A 73 -26.21 25.91 18.71
C HIS A 73 -25.72 27.35 18.60
N LYS A 74 -26.51 28.33 19.06
CA LYS A 74 -26.11 29.73 19.06
C LYS A 74 -24.87 29.99 19.93
N ALA A 75 -24.83 29.47 21.16
CA ALA A 75 -23.68 29.63 22.05
C ALA A 75 -22.39 29.00 21.47
N ILE A 76 -22.52 27.86 20.80
CA ILE A 76 -21.41 27.19 20.11
C ILE A 76 -20.92 28.06 18.94
N SER A 77 -21.82 28.55 18.08
CA SER A 77 -21.46 29.43 16.96
C SER A 77 -20.78 30.71 17.42
N GLU A 78 -21.27 31.34 18.50
CA GLU A 78 -20.61 32.52 19.11
C GLU A 78 -19.20 32.18 19.61
N THR A 79 -19.01 31.01 20.22
CA THR A 79 -17.68 30.56 20.68
C THR A 79 -16.73 30.34 19.50
N PHE A 80 -17.20 29.74 18.40
CA PHE A 80 -16.40 29.57 17.19
C PHE A 80 -16.05 30.91 16.53
N GLU A 81 -16.95 31.90 16.57
CA GLU A 81 -16.65 33.25 16.08
C GLU A 81 -15.53 33.90 16.91
N ILE A 82 -15.55 33.76 18.24
CA ILE A 82 -14.46 34.23 19.10
C ILE A 82 -13.14 33.56 18.70
N LEU A 83 -13.11 32.25 18.50
CA LEU A 83 -11.90 31.54 18.07
C LEU A 83 -11.39 32.03 16.69
N ARG A 84 -12.29 32.33 15.74
CA ARG A 84 -11.91 32.92 14.45
C ARG A 84 -11.30 34.31 14.62
N THR A 85 -11.89 35.15 15.47
CA THR A 85 -11.31 36.48 15.77
C THR A 85 -9.95 36.38 16.44
N GLN A 86 -9.75 35.37 17.30
CA GLN A 86 -8.48 35.10 17.94
C GLN A 86 -7.37 34.74 16.93
N VAL A 87 -7.66 33.87 15.96
CA VAL A 87 -6.71 33.51 14.89
C VAL A 87 -6.38 34.71 13.98
N LYS A 88 -7.34 35.61 13.77
CA LYS A 88 -7.16 36.85 12.98
C LYS A 88 -6.52 37.99 13.78
N SER A 89 -6.33 37.82 15.09
CA SER A 89 -5.75 38.86 15.93
C SER A 89 -4.24 38.98 15.74
N GLU A 90 -3.70 40.14 16.07
CA GLU A 90 -2.25 40.38 16.11
C GLU A 90 -1.51 39.51 17.14
N SER A 91 -2.22 38.88 18.07
CA SER A 91 -1.67 37.95 19.07
C SER A 91 -1.45 36.54 18.53
N CYS A 92 -1.92 36.23 17.31
CA CYS A 92 -1.66 34.96 16.65
C CYS A 92 -0.19 34.88 16.22
N VAL A 93 0.48 33.78 16.55
CA VAL A 93 1.91 33.54 16.31
C VAL A 93 2.11 32.16 15.70
N LEU A 94 2.97 32.08 14.68
CA LEU A 94 3.38 30.84 14.03
C LEU A 94 4.87 30.60 14.27
N ALA A 95 5.22 29.59 15.06
CA ALA A 95 6.61 29.21 15.32
C ALA A 95 7.03 28.07 14.38
N VAL A 96 8.14 28.22 13.66
CA VAL A 96 8.67 27.15 12.80
C VAL A 96 9.30 26.07 13.69
N CYS A 97 8.97 24.81 13.45
CA CYS A 97 9.50 23.68 14.22
C CYS A 97 11.01 23.56 14.01
N ASP A 98 11.73 23.15 15.05
CA ASP A 98 13.18 22.92 15.03
C ASP A 98 13.98 24.13 14.51
N SER A 99 13.48 25.33 14.77
CA SER A 99 14.00 26.58 14.25
C SER A 99 13.78 27.73 15.24
N PRO A 100 14.66 28.75 15.29
CA PRO A 100 14.40 29.97 16.05
C PRO A 100 13.37 30.89 15.38
N VAL A 101 12.84 30.51 14.22
CA VAL A 101 11.96 31.38 13.42
C VAL A 101 10.56 31.45 14.00
N VAL A 102 10.11 32.66 14.30
CA VAL A 102 8.76 32.97 14.78
C VAL A 102 8.15 34.06 13.92
N ILE A 103 6.91 33.86 13.49
CA ILE A 103 6.22 34.72 12.52
C ILE A 103 4.90 35.21 13.12
N TRP A 104 4.64 36.51 13.04
CA TRP A 104 3.36 37.14 13.37
C TRP A 104 2.57 37.39 12.08
N PRO A 105 1.71 36.45 11.65
CA PRO A 105 1.07 36.53 10.34
C PRO A 105 0.22 37.81 10.18
N ASN A 106 -0.45 38.25 11.26
CA ASN A 106 -1.35 39.40 11.21
C ASN A 106 -0.68 40.75 11.53
N LYS A 107 0.60 40.78 11.95
CA LYS A 107 1.39 42.02 12.12
C LYS A 107 2.29 42.25 10.91
N GLY A 108 1.70 42.26 9.71
CA GLY A 108 2.45 42.45 8.45
C GLY A 108 3.41 41.32 8.11
N ALA A 109 3.16 40.09 8.59
CA ALA A 109 4.06 38.94 8.48
C ALA A 109 5.48 39.21 9.04
N ASN A 110 5.58 40.03 10.08
CA ASN A 110 6.83 40.25 10.80
C ASN A 110 7.38 38.92 11.32
N ALA A 111 8.67 38.68 11.12
CA ALA A 111 9.36 37.49 11.59
C ALA A 111 10.58 37.84 12.44
N THR A 112 10.93 36.93 13.34
CA THR A 112 12.20 36.92 14.06
C THR A 112 12.93 35.64 13.70
N PRO A 113 14.23 35.67 13.32
CA PRO A 113 15.16 36.81 13.30
C PRO A 113 14.81 37.89 12.27
N GLN A 114 15.26 39.15 12.51
CA GLN A 114 14.96 40.32 11.66
C GLN A 114 15.46 40.20 10.21
N GLU A 115 16.35 39.24 9.95
CA GLU A 115 16.87 38.91 8.62
C GLU A 115 15.79 38.29 7.72
N ILE A 116 14.74 37.71 8.31
CA ILE A 116 13.59 37.18 7.59
C ILE A 116 12.56 38.29 7.43
N THR A 117 12.41 38.75 6.19
CA THR A 117 11.45 39.80 5.83
C THR A 117 10.17 39.18 5.24
N PRO A 118 9.05 39.92 5.22
CA PRO A 118 7.81 39.45 4.59
C PRO A 118 7.97 39.02 3.13
N ASP A 119 8.92 39.62 2.40
CA ASP A 119 9.22 39.35 0.99
C ASP A 119 10.20 38.17 0.77
N THR A 120 10.70 37.57 1.85
CA THR A 120 11.57 36.39 1.76
C THR A 120 10.79 35.21 1.17
N LEU A 121 11.43 34.41 0.32
CA LEU A 121 10.79 33.25 -0.29
C LEU A 121 10.57 32.14 0.74
N CYS A 122 9.43 31.44 0.64
CA CYS A 122 9.11 30.35 1.57
C CYS A 122 10.15 29.22 1.56
N GLU A 123 10.79 28.96 0.42
CA GLU A 123 11.82 27.92 0.30
C GLU A 123 13.08 28.25 1.13
N ASP A 124 13.37 29.52 1.39
CA ASP A 124 14.56 29.95 2.12
C ASP A 124 14.45 29.70 3.63
N ILE A 125 13.23 29.49 4.16
CA ILE A 125 13.01 29.09 5.56
C ILE A 125 13.75 27.78 5.87
N HIS A 126 13.93 26.88 4.89
CA HIS A 126 14.67 25.63 5.10
C HIS A 126 16.11 25.81 5.58
N GLN A 127 16.73 26.96 5.30
CA GLN A 127 18.09 27.25 5.75
C GLN A 127 18.17 27.48 7.28
N TRP A 128 17.02 27.77 7.91
CA TRP A 128 16.89 28.10 9.32
C TRP A 128 16.41 26.94 10.19
N ILE A 129 16.10 25.79 9.59
CA ILE A 129 15.66 24.59 10.32
C ILE A 129 16.91 23.80 10.70
N GLN A 130 17.06 23.51 11.99
CA GLN A 130 18.16 22.70 12.51
C GLN A 130 17.96 21.25 12.05
N SER A 131 18.92 20.71 11.30
CA SER A 131 18.91 19.30 10.92
C SER A 131 19.53 18.46 12.05
N ASP A 132 18.79 17.48 12.58
CA ASP A 132 19.25 16.51 13.59
C ASP A 132 20.49 15.68 13.17
N GLU A 133 20.96 15.79 11.92
CA GLU A 133 22.12 15.05 11.41
C GLU A 133 23.49 15.58 11.89
N GLN A 134 23.57 16.67 12.67
CA GLN A 134 24.86 17.29 13.05
C GLN A 134 25.46 16.89 14.41
N GLU A 135 24.80 16.11 15.27
CA GLU A 135 25.38 15.76 16.58
C GLU A 135 26.20 14.46 16.63
N SER A 136 26.45 13.78 15.50
CA SER A 136 27.44 12.71 15.47
C SER A 136 28.45 12.89 14.32
N PHE A 137 29.73 12.91 14.70
CA PHE A 137 30.96 12.99 13.90
C PHE A 137 31.61 14.37 13.74
N GLY A 138 32.73 14.51 14.45
CA GLY A 138 33.58 15.68 14.45
C GLY A 138 34.12 16.10 13.08
N LYS A 139 34.19 17.43 12.92
CA LYS A 139 35.09 18.22 12.07
C LYS A 139 35.81 17.46 10.95
N LYS A 140 35.21 17.39 9.76
CA LYS A 140 35.93 17.58 8.48
C LYS A 140 35.07 18.38 7.50
N SER A 141 35.53 19.60 7.20
CA SER A 141 34.99 20.47 6.17
C SER A 141 35.16 19.84 4.80
N GLY A 142 34.06 19.44 4.17
CA GLY A 142 34.01 19.08 2.76
C GLY A 142 32.66 19.51 2.22
N LYS A 143 32.64 20.45 1.26
CA LYS A 143 31.46 20.85 0.49
C LYS A 143 30.84 19.61 -0.17
N LYS A 144 29.90 18.97 0.52
CA LYS A 144 29.07 17.90 -0.04
C LYS A 144 27.90 18.59 -0.73
N LYS A 145 27.90 18.52 -2.05
CA LYS A 145 26.85 19.05 -2.93
C LYS A 145 25.54 18.36 -2.53
N ASN A 146 24.62 19.07 -1.88
CA ASN A 146 23.30 18.56 -1.52
C ASN A 146 22.59 18.12 -2.80
N LYS A 147 22.43 16.81 -2.96
CA LYS A 147 21.58 16.21 -3.98
C LYS A 147 20.14 16.53 -3.54
N LYS A 148 19.56 17.61 -4.07
CA LYS A 148 18.15 17.98 -3.85
C LYS A 148 17.29 16.73 -4.06
N SER A 149 16.76 16.18 -2.98
CA SER A 149 15.70 15.19 -3.03
C SER A 149 14.51 15.86 -3.73
N LEU A 150 13.94 15.20 -4.74
CA LEU A 150 12.73 15.67 -5.45
C LEU A 150 11.44 15.54 -4.62
N ALA A 151 11.55 15.23 -3.32
CA ALA A 151 10.40 15.17 -2.41
C ALA A 151 9.93 16.58 -2.06
N SER A 152 8.62 16.80 -2.04
CA SER A 152 8.00 18.03 -1.53
C SER A 152 8.50 18.30 -0.12
N SER A 153 9.06 19.49 0.07
CA SER A 153 9.62 19.89 1.36
C SER A 153 8.47 20.35 2.26
N VAL A 154 8.39 19.81 3.48
CA VAL A 154 7.34 20.18 4.44
C VAL A 154 7.96 21.07 5.51
N ILE A 155 7.46 22.28 5.66
CA ILE A 155 7.78 23.19 6.76
C ILE A 155 6.69 23.04 7.80
N SER A 156 7.05 22.52 8.97
CA SER A 156 6.11 22.38 10.09
C SER A 156 6.12 23.65 10.95
N LEU A 157 4.95 24.15 11.29
CA LEU A 157 4.76 25.31 12.15
C LEU A 157 3.84 24.97 13.33
N HIS A 158 4.04 25.63 14.44
CA HIS A 158 3.20 25.58 15.63
C HIS A 158 2.34 26.83 15.74
N LEU A 159 1.03 26.65 15.87
CA LEU A 159 0.10 27.72 16.21
C LEU A 159 0.22 28.04 17.70
N MET A 160 0.52 29.31 18.00
CA MET A 160 0.66 29.85 19.35
C MET A 160 -0.12 31.15 19.48
N MET A 161 -0.39 31.55 20.72
CA MET A 161 -1.05 32.80 21.06
C MET A 161 -0.18 33.58 22.04
N GLU A 162 0.08 34.85 21.75
CA GLU A 162 0.78 35.76 22.64
C GLU A 162 -0.08 35.98 23.91
N VAL A 163 0.46 35.61 25.07
CA VAL A 163 -0.26 35.67 26.36
C VAL A 163 -0.07 37.03 27.05
N THR A 164 0.91 37.82 26.61
CA THR A 164 1.32 39.07 27.27
C THR A 164 0.94 40.29 26.44
N ASN A 165 0.07 41.14 26.99
CA ASN A 165 -0.11 42.50 26.50
C ASN A 165 0.77 43.43 27.35
N ILE A 166 1.68 44.17 26.71
CA ILE A 166 2.45 45.22 27.39
C ILE A 166 1.51 46.42 27.57
N GLY A 167 0.99 46.60 28.78
CA GLY A 167 0.14 47.73 29.13
C GLY A 167 -0.03 47.86 30.64
N PRO A 168 -0.51 49.02 31.15
CA PRO A 168 -0.82 49.17 32.56
C PRO A 168 -1.97 48.21 32.90
N LEU A 169 -1.64 47.11 33.56
CA LEU A 169 -2.62 46.16 34.06
C LEU A 169 -3.34 46.82 35.24
N SER A 170 -4.59 47.23 35.03
CA SER A 170 -5.50 47.52 36.14
C SER A 170 -5.55 46.31 37.08
N ALA A 171 -5.54 46.54 38.39
CA ALA A 171 -5.61 45.46 39.37
C ALA A 171 -6.83 44.55 39.05
N PRO A 172 -6.65 43.22 38.95
CA PRO A 172 -7.75 42.33 38.58
C PRO A 172 -8.82 42.36 39.66
N ILE A 173 -10.04 42.78 39.29
CA ILE A 173 -11.20 42.70 40.16
C ILE A 173 -11.82 41.31 39.97
N LEU A 174 -11.77 40.50 41.03
CA LEU A 174 -12.33 39.15 41.01
C LEU A 174 -13.77 39.20 41.55
N SER A 175 -14.75 39.20 40.66
CA SER A 175 -16.16 39.05 41.02
C SER A 175 -16.57 37.58 40.92
N ARG A 176 -17.18 37.04 41.98
CA ARG A 176 -17.65 35.64 42.03
C ARG A 176 -19.17 35.61 41.90
N THR A 177 -19.65 35.12 40.78
CA THR A 177 -21.07 34.83 40.56
C THR A 177 -21.27 33.32 40.52
N VAL A 178 -22.19 32.79 41.33
CA VAL A 178 -22.50 31.35 41.36
C VAL A 178 -23.79 31.12 40.57
N GLN A 179 -23.69 30.47 39.42
CA GLN A 179 -24.82 30.02 38.60
C GLN A 179 -24.68 28.55 38.26
N LYS A 180 -25.82 27.85 38.12
CA LYS A 180 -25.86 26.50 37.57
C LYS A 180 -25.95 26.62 36.05
N SER A 181 -24.88 26.28 35.35
CA SER A 181 -24.82 26.24 33.89
C SER A 181 -24.18 24.93 33.45
N HIS A 182 -24.52 24.48 32.24
CA HIS A 182 -23.73 23.45 31.58
C HIS A 182 -22.49 24.10 30.95
N PHE A 183 -21.40 23.36 30.84
CA PHE A 183 -20.15 23.87 30.29
C PHE A 183 -19.56 22.81 29.36
N ILE A 184 -19.40 23.16 28.09
CA ILE A 184 -18.69 22.33 27.13
C ILE A 184 -17.26 22.81 27.09
N SER A 185 -16.33 21.90 27.36
CA SER A 185 -14.89 22.15 27.27
C SER A 185 -14.27 21.05 26.44
N THR A 186 -13.62 21.41 25.33
CA THR A 186 -12.82 20.48 24.55
C THR A 186 -11.64 21.18 23.91
N THR A 187 -10.62 20.43 23.56
CA THR A 187 -9.49 20.91 22.77
C THR A 187 -9.75 20.62 21.30
N LEU A 188 -9.71 21.65 20.46
CA LEU A 188 -9.83 21.53 19.01
C LEU A 188 -8.43 21.31 18.41
N PRO A 189 -8.20 20.19 17.69
CA PRO A 189 -6.92 19.93 17.04
C PRO A 189 -6.83 20.77 15.77
N MET A 190 -6.00 21.81 15.78
CA MET A 190 -5.75 22.61 14.58
C MET A 190 -4.67 21.91 13.74
N ASP A 191 -4.98 21.56 12.48
CA ASP A 191 -4.01 21.07 11.51
C ASP A 191 -4.36 21.59 10.11
N CYS A 192 -3.57 22.54 9.63
CA CYS A 192 -3.81 23.25 8.38
C CYS A 192 -2.57 23.14 7.49
N ALA A 193 -2.75 22.74 6.23
CA ALA A 193 -1.67 22.62 5.26
C ALA A 193 -1.97 23.47 4.01
N VAL A 194 -1.00 24.30 3.61
CA VAL A 194 -1.07 25.13 2.41
C VAL A 194 0.14 24.84 1.54
N ARG A 195 -0.09 24.68 0.23
CA ARG A 195 0.97 24.50 -0.76
C ARG A 195 1.41 25.86 -1.29
N THR A 196 2.72 26.06 -1.36
CA THR A 196 3.32 27.25 -1.95
C THR A 196 4.09 26.91 -3.22
N SER A 197 4.12 27.87 -4.15
CA SER A 197 4.99 27.88 -5.31
C SER A 197 6.38 28.40 -4.93
N GLY A 198 7.39 28.16 -5.79
CA GLY A 198 8.76 28.66 -5.54
C GLY A 198 8.89 30.18 -5.55
N ASN A 199 7.87 30.91 -6.00
CA ASN A 199 7.85 32.37 -6.03
C ASN A 199 7.07 32.98 -4.85
N ASP A 200 6.44 32.17 -4.00
CA ASP A 200 5.57 32.66 -2.95
C ASP A 200 6.39 33.19 -1.77
N THR A 201 6.06 34.39 -1.33
CA THR A 201 6.69 35.03 -0.19
C THR A 201 6.11 34.54 1.14
N ILE A 202 6.80 34.81 2.25
CA ILE A 202 6.29 34.54 3.60
C ILE A 202 4.97 35.25 3.84
N LYS A 203 4.82 36.47 3.33
CA LYS A 203 3.57 37.21 3.42
C LYS A 203 2.42 36.48 2.72
N ASP A 204 2.61 36.05 1.47
CA ASP A 204 1.59 35.33 0.70
C ASP A 204 1.20 34.00 1.37
N ALA A 205 2.18 33.34 2.01
CA ALA A 205 1.93 32.12 2.75
C ALA A 205 1.18 32.38 4.06
N CYS A 206 1.52 33.45 4.79
CA CYS A 206 0.81 33.85 6.02
C CYS A 206 -0.66 34.18 5.75
N GLU A 207 -0.93 34.96 4.70
CA GLU A 207 -2.31 35.31 4.31
C GLU A 207 -3.15 34.05 4.03
N ARG A 208 -2.61 33.12 3.23
CA ARG A 208 -3.29 31.83 2.95
C ARG A 208 -3.41 30.94 4.18
N LEU A 209 -2.41 30.91 5.07
CA LEU A 209 -2.47 30.12 6.31
C LEU A 209 -3.56 30.65 7.25
N VAL A 210 -3.68 31.96 7.43
CA VAL A 210 -4.71 32.56 8.28
C VAL A 210 -6.10 32.33 7.69
N GLU A 211 -6.24 32.45 6.37
CA GLU A 211 -7.49 32.11 5.67
C GLU A 211 -7.86 30.64 5.88
N ALA A 212 -6.91 29.73 5.69
CA ALA A 212 -7.14 28.30 5.83
C ALA A 212 -7.43 27.87 7.28
N LEU A 213 -6.76 28.46 8.28
CA LEU A 213 -7.08 28.26 9.70
C LEU A 213 -8.50 28.76 10.03
N THR A 214 -8.89 29.92 9.50
CA THR A 214 -10.24 30.46 9.68
C THR A 214 -11.29 29.55 9.02
N HIS A 215 -11.04 29.11 7.79
CA HIS A 215 -11.91 28.20 7.06
C HIS A 215 -12.07 26.86 7.80
N GLN A 216 -10.98 26.31 8.31
CA GLN A 216 -11.02 25.09 9.11
C GLN A 216 -11.91 25.25 10.36
N LEU A 217 -11.86 26.39 11.06
CA LEU A 217 -12.76 26.66 12.18
C LEU A 217 -14.23 26.73 11.74
N CYS A 218 -14.53 27.29 10.56
CA CYS A 218 -15.89 27.26 9.99
C CYS A 218 -16.36 25.83 9.72
N GLU A 219 -15.51 24.96 9.17
CA GLU A 219 -15.86 23.56 8.91
C GLU A 219 -15.99 22.75 10.22
N MET A 220 -15.13 23.02 11.21
CA MET A 220 -15.26 22.44 12.55
C MET A 220 -16.57 22.82 13.22
N GLU A 221 -17.01 24.07 13.08
CA GLU A 221 -18.32 24.53 13.55
C GLU A 221 -19.44 23.73 12.89
N LYS A 222 -19.45 23.62 11.55
CA LYS A 222 -20.46 22.87 10.80
C LYS A 222 -20.53 21.41 11.26
N VAL A 223 -19.39 20.72 11.32
CA VAL A 223 -19.32 19.31 11.73
C VAL A 223 -19.81 19.14 13.17
N THR A 224 -19.42 20.06 14.06
CA THR A 224 -19.86 20.06 15.46
C THR A 224 -21.37 20.16 15.56
N LEU A 225 -21.99 21.14 14.88
CA LEU A 225 -23.43 21.37 14.93
C LEU A 225 -24.23 20.24 14.28
N GLN A 226 -23.70 19.63 13.21
CA GLN A 226 -24.35 18.52 12.52
C GLN A 226 -24.37 17.21 13.34
N HIS A 227 -23.32 16.95 14.12
CA HIS A 227 -23.15 15.67 14.82
C HIS A 227 -23.40 15.75 16.32
N MET A 228 -23.83 16.91 16.82
CA MET A 228 -24.18 17.10 18.22
C MET A 228 -25.41 16.27 18.59
N LYS A 229 -25.34 15.53 19.70
CA LYS A 229 -26.49 14.77 20.25
C LYS A 229 -26.70 15.16 21.70
N GLY A 230 -27.73 15.97 21.96
CA GLY A 230 -27.94 16.56 23.29
C GLY A 230 -26.73 17.39 23.69
N THR A 231 -26.13 17.12 24.85
CA THR A 231 -24.93 17.80 25.35
C THR A 231 -23.62 17.11 24.97
N THR A 232 -23.67 16.04 24.17
CA THR A 232 -22.47 15.30 23.74
C THR A 232 -21.97 15.84 22.41
N LEU A 233 -20.69 16.22 22.39
CA LEU A 233 -19.98 16.75 21.24
C LEU A 233 -18.90 15.76 20.79
N LEU A 234 -18.85 15.49 19.49
CA LEU A 234 -17.74 14.77 18.87
C LEU A 234 -16.69 15.80 18.43
N VAL A 235 -15.43 15.56 18.77
CA VAL A 235 -14.34 16.48 18.44
C VAL A 235 -14.16 16.49 16.91
N PRO A 236 -14.22 17.64 16.24
CA PRO A 236 -13.97 17.71 14.82
C PRO A 236 -12.46 17.57 14.54
N GLU A 237 -12.10 16.66 13.63
CA GLU A 237 -10.74 16.28 13.29
C GLU A 237 -10.46 16.66 11.82
N PRO A 238 -9.50 17.59 11.57
CA PRO A 238 -9.08 17.94 10.22
C PRO A 238 -8.17 16.85 9.64
N LEU A 239 -8.48 16.41 8.43
CA LEU A 239 -7.72 15.42 7.68
C LEU A 239 -7.36 15.97 6.29
N HIS A 240 -6.14 15.71 5.86
CA HIS A 240 -5.64 16.18 4.56
C HIS A 240 -5.71 15.07 3.52
N PHE A 241 -6.20 15.38 2.32
CA PHE A 241 -6.33 14.46 1.20
C PHE A 241 -5.62 15.03 -0.02
N LEU A 242 -4.83 14.21 -0.71
CA LEU A 242 -4.17 14.60 -1.94
C LEU A 242 -4.99 14.10 -3.13
N LEU A 243 -5.74 15.03 -3.73
CA LEU A 243 -6.59 14.75 -4.88
C LEU A 243 -5.80 14.85 -6.20
N PRO A 244 -6.30 14.23 -7.28
CA PRO A 244 -5.75 14.43 -8.61
C PRO A 244 -5.69 15.92 -8.98
N GLU A 245 -4.65 16.29 -9.73
CA GLU A 245 -4.52 17.64 -10.28
C GLU A 245 -5.76 17.98 -11.15
N PRO A 246 -6.26 19.23 -11.12
CA PRO A 246 -5.65 20.41 -10.50
C PRO A 246 -6.07 20.68 -9.04
N LYS A 247 -6.84 19.77 -8.40
CA LYS A 247 -7.42 20.05 -7.06
C LYS A 247 -6.38 20.01 -5.94
N GLY A 248 -5.40 19.11 -6.03
CA GLY A 248 -4.26 19.06 -5.12
C GLY A 248 -4.61 18.71 -3.67
N LEU A 249 -3.90 19.30 -2.71
CA LEU A 249 -4.07 19.02 -1.28
C LEU A 249 -5.30 19.75 -0.74
N VAL A 250 -6.24 19.01 -0.16
CA VAL A 250 -7.48 19.53 0.42
C VAL A 250 -7.62 19.09 1.87
N THR A 251 -8.24 19.92 2.71
CA THR A 251 -8.55 19.60 4.11
C THR A 251 -10.04 19.35 4.27
N VAL A 252 -10.41 18.22 4.87
CA VAL A 252 -11.78 17.86 5.20
C VAL A 252 -11.85 17.60 6.71
N VAL A 253 -12.92 18.06 7.35
CA VAL A 253 -13.12 17.87 8.79
C VAL A 253 -14.14 16.75 9.00
N TYR A 254 -13.77 15.76 9.82
CA TYR A 254 -14.67 14.67 10.22
C TYR A 254 -14.88 14.64 11.73
N PRO A 255 -16.03 14.15 12.22
CA PRO A 255 -16.22 13.91 13.64
C PRO A 255 -15.36 12.72 14.10
N ALA A 256 -14.50 12.96 15.09
CA ALA A 256 -13.68 11.92 15.70
C ALA A 256 -14.56 10.83 16.35
N GLY A 257 -14.15 9.57 16.17
CA GLY A 257 -14.85 8.41 16.70
C GLY A 257 -16.05 7.92 15.88
N LEU A 258 -16.47 8.65 14.84
CA LEU A 258 -17.50 8.17 13.92
C LEU A 258 -16.87 7.34 12.79
N PRO A 259 -17.28 6.07 12.60
CA PRO A 259 -16.71 5.19 11.58
C PRO A 259 -17.01 5.65 10.15
N ASP A 260 -16.16 5.25 9.20
CA ASP A 260 -16.25 5.67 7.79
C ASP A 260 -17.56 5.23 7.13
N ASP A 261 -18.18 4.13 7.56
CA ASP A 261 -19.45 3.64 7.02
C ASP A 261 -20.63 4.60 7.25
N GLN A 262 -20.59 5.42 8.31
CA GLN A 262 -21.61 6.43 8.62
C GLN A 262 -21.37 7.77 7.91
N LEU A 263 -20.21 7.95 7.28
CA LEU A 263 -19.79 9.18 6.60
C LEU A 263 -19.96 9.11 5.07
N GLU A 264 -20.72 8.12 4.57
CA GLU A 264 -20.88 7.90 3.13
C GLU A 264 -21.55 9.09 2.42
N THR A 265 -22.62 9.64 2.99
CA THR A 265 -23.34 10.78 2.41
C THR A 265 -22.43 12.00 2.27
N GLN A 266 -21.69 12.34 3.33
CA GLN A 266 -20.73 13.45 3.30
C GLN A 266 -19.64 13.22 2.25
N ARG A 267 -19.15 11.98 2.09
CA ARG A 267 -18.17 11.66 1.03
C ARG A 267 -18.74 11.82 -0.38
N LYS A 268 -19.99 11.43 -0.63
CA LYS A 268 -20.64 11.64 -1.94
C LYS A 268 -20.77 13.12 -2.26
N GLU A 269 -21.13 13.94 -1.28
CA GLU A 269 -21.15 15.41 -1.42
C GLU A 269 -19.75 15.96 -1.75
N LEU A 270 -18.70 15.45 -1.10
CA LEU A 270 -17.31 15.83 -1.41
C LEU A 270 -16.89 15.40 -2.82
N HIS A 271 -17.27 14.19 -3.27
CA HIS A 271 -17.02 13.76 -4.65
C HIS A 271 -17.68 14.71 -5.65
N GLN A 272 -18.94 15.10 -5.41
CA GLN A 272 -19.64 16.07 -6.25
C GLN A 272 -18.97 17.44 -6.22
N GLN A 273 -18.60 17.94 -5.03
CA GLN A 273 -17.94 19.23 -4.84
C GLN A 273 -16.60 19.32 -5.57
N PHE A 274 -15.82 18.23 -5.58
CA PHE A 274 -14.51 18.16 -6.21
C PHE A 274 -14.53 17.55 -7.61
N GLU A 275 -15.71 17.27 -8.17
CA GLU A 275 -15.90 16.70 -9.52
C GLU A 275 -15.13 15.38 -9.71
N LEU A 276 -15.08 14.56 -8.66
CA LEU A 276 -14.38 13.28 -8.66
C LEU A 276 -15.31 12.14 -9.07
N PRO A 277 -14.83 11.16 -9.85
CA PRO A 277 -15.60 9.96 -10.16
C PRO A 277 -15.93 9.18 -8.89
N GLU A 278 -17.10 8.54 -8.85
CA GLU A 278 -17.52 7.62 -7.78
C GLU A 278 -17.02 6.19 -8.01
N ASP A 279 -15.94 6.00 -8.80
CA ASP A 279 -15.36 4.69 -9.12
C ASP A 279 -14.42 4.16 -8.02
N ARG A 280 -13.88 5.04 -7.18
CA ARG A 280 -12.93 4.69 -6.12
C ARG A 280 -13.04 5.60 -4.88
N PRO A 281 -12.58 5.15 -3.70
CA PRO A 281 -12.53 5.99 -2.51
C PRO A 281 -11.43 7.06 -2.59
N TYR A 282 -11.77 8.32 -2.31
CA TYR A 282 -10.81 9.42 -2.15
C TYR A 282 -10.74 10.00 -0.73
N PHE A 283 -11.86 9.96 0.00
CA PHE A 283 -12.03 10.68 1.26
C PHE A 283 -12.23 9.79 2.49
N ARG A 284 -11.85 8.51 2.43
CA ARG A 284 -11.83 7.64 3.63
C ARG A 284 -10.60 7.92 4.47
N ARG A 285 -10.62 7.59 5.76
CA ARG A 285 -9.47 7.81 6.65
C ARG A 285 -8.19 7.11 6.19
N ALA A 286 -8.33 5.99 5.48
CA ALA A 286 -7.21 5.29 4.86
C ALA A 286 -6.53 6.10 3.72
N ASN A 287 -7.25 7.03 3.08
CA ASN A 287 -6.76 7.86 1.98
C ASN A 287 -6.09 9.17 2.45
N VAL A 288 -5.95 9.37 3.76
CA VAL A 288 -5.31 10.57 4.31
C VAL A 288 -3.88 10.69 3.77
N PHE A 289 -3.54 11.88 3.32
CA PHE A 289 -2.22 12.20 2.82
C PHE A 289 -1.17 12.01 3.91
N HIS A 290 -0.22 11.12 3.63
CA HIS A 290 0.90 10.88 4.51
C HIS A 290 2.02 11.87 4.20
N PHE A 291 2.31 12.76 5.15
CA PHE A 291 3.35 13.76 4.98
C PHE A 291 4.73 13.08 4.99
N PRO A 292 5.63 13.40 4.04
CA PRO A 292 6.95 12.75 3.94
C PRO A 292 7.83 12.85 5.19
N SER A 293 7.59 13.83 6.07
CA SER A 293 8.31 14.00 7.34
C SER A 293 7.84 13.05 8.44
N GLU A 294 6.70 12.37 8.28
CA GLU A 294 6.14 11.50 9.32
C GLU A 294 6.56 10.05 9.10
N PRO A 295 7.08 9.33 10.11
CA PRO A 295 7.34 7.91 9.97
C PRO A 295 6.05 7.08 10.06
N TYR A 296 5.97 5.99 9.30
CA TYR A 296 4.92 4.99 9.47
C TYR A 296 5.14 4.23 10.79
N ARG A 297 4.11 4.21 11.66
CA ARG A 297 4.18 3.59 13.00
C ARG A 297 4.33 2.07 12.97
N ASP A 298 3.92 1.44 11.87
CA ASP A 298 4.01 -0.02 11.70
C ASP A 298 5.39 -0.49 11.20
N GLY A 299 6.25 0.44 10.77
CA GLY A 299 7.61 0.18 10.35
C GLY A 299 7.76 -0.40 8.93
N TYR A 300 6.67 -0.72 8.20
CA TYR A 300 6.81 -1.28 6.85
C TYR A 300 7.11 -0.18 5.82
N LEU A 301 8.04 -0.46 4.90
CA LEU A 301 8.32 0.45 3.79
C LEU A 301 7.11 0.60 2.88
N ARG A 302 6.81 1.84 2.50
CA ARG A 302 5.78 2.18 1.51
C ARG A 302 6.39 2.47 0.16
N ASN A 303 5.76 1.93 -0.89
CA ASN A 303 6.07 2.21 -2.28
C ASN A 303 7.59 2.26 -2.60
N PRO A 304 8.39 1.24 -2.22
CA PRO A 304 9.85 1.26 -2.43
C PRO A 304 10.24 1.40 -3.90
N HIS A 305 9.33 1.12 -4.83
CA HIS A 305 9.55 1.33 -6.26
C HIS A 305 9.71 2.80 -6.68
N LEU A 306 9.24 3.77 -5.90
CA LEU A 306 9.27 5.20 -6.28
C LEU A 306 10.67 5.79 -6.30
N VAL A 307 11.61 5.21 -5.54
CA VAL A 307 13.01 5.67 -5.54
C VAL A 307 13.84 5.04 -6.66
N LEU A 308 13.26 4.13 -7.44
CA LEU A 308 13.96 3.46 -8.54
C LEU A 308 14.03 4.36 -9.77
N THR A 309 15.17 4.33 -10.45
CA THR A 309 15.31 4.94 -11.77
C THR A 309 14.53 4.14 -12.82
N HIS A 310 13.75 4.82 -13.67
CA HIS A 310 13.02 4.16 -14.74
C HIS A 310 13.94 3.36 -15.68
N PRO A 311 13.52 2.17 -16.14
CA PRO A 311 14.27 1.39 -17.11
C PRO A 311 14.40 2.16 -18.42
N THR A 312 15.61 2.27 -18.95
CA THR A 312 15.85 2.79 -20.30
C THR A 312 15.36 1.75 -21.31
N MET A 313 14.21 2.00 -21.95
CA MET A 313 13.66 1.17 -23.01
C MET A 313 13.15 2.08 -24.14
N ASN A 314 13.64 1.85 -25.36
CA ASN A 314 13.20 2.61 -26.53
C ASN A 314 11.72 2.35 -26.78
N ASP A 315 10.92 3.43 -26.85
CA ASP A 315 9.46 3.36 -27.09
C ASP A 315 8.70 2.50 -26.06
N GLY A 316 9.26 2.36 -24.86
CA GLY A 316 8.68 1.59 -23.77
C GLY A 316 7.85 2.45 -22.84
N LYS A 317 6.52 2.25 -22.83
CA LYS A 317 5.63 2.95 -21.88
C LYS A 317 5.60 2.22 -20.54
N PRO A 318 5.82 2.91 -19.40
CA PRO A 318 5.65 2.32 -18.09
C PRO A 318 4.17 2.30 -17.68
N TYR A 319 3.72 1.15 -17.20
CA TYR A 319 2.40 0.96 -16.58
C TYR A 319 2.65 0.40 -15.19
N LEU A 320 2.29 1.15 -14.14
CA LEU A 320 2.65 0.86 -12.76
C LEU A 320 1.40 0.73 -11.89
N VAL A 321 1.57 0.11 -10.73
CA VAL A 321 0.60 0.11 -9.63
C VAL A 321 0.18 1.55 -9.30
N GLN A 322 -1.12 1.75 -9.08
CA GLN A 322 -1.70 3.04 -8.71
C GLN A 322 -2.01 3.03 -7.22
N GLY A 323 -1.54 4.03 -6.47
CA GLY A 323 -1.78 4.13 -5.03
C GLY A 323 -0.64 3.61 -4.15
N ILE A 324 -0.95 3.34 -2.89
CA ILE A 324 0.00 3.05 -1.82
C ILE A 324 -0.14 1.59 -1.36
N TYR A 325 0.99 0.91 -1.17
CA TYR A 325 1.09 -0.43 -0.60
C TYR A 325 2.31 -0.53 0.34
N SER A 326 2.27 -1.45 1.30
CA SER A 326 3.44 -1.80 2.12
C SER A 326 4.19 -3.00 1.56
N TYR A 327 5.50 -2.98 1.70
CA TYR A 327 6.36 -4.09 1.33
C TYR A 327 6.41 -5.15 2.43
N HIS A 328 5.73 -6.27 2.18
CA HIS A 328 5.81 -7.44 3.05
C HIS A 328 6.83 -8.46 2.52
N HIS A 329 7.74 -8.91 3.37
CA HIS A 329 8.84 -9.84 3.05
C HIS A 329 9.17 -10.76 4.24
N TYR A 330 10.11 -11.69 4.06
CA TYR A 330 10.44 -12.69 5.07
C TYR A 330 10.96 -12.09 6.38
N MET A 331 10.79 -12.84 7.46
CA MET A 331 11.28 -12.49 8.80
C MET A 331 10.58 -11.30 9.46
N GLN A 332 9.53 -10.76 8.84
CA GLN A 332 8.64 -9.79 9.46
C GLN A 332 7.67 -10.46 10.46
N ASP A 333 7.07 -9.65 11.32
CA ASP A 333 6.02 -10.07 12.28
C ASP A 333 6.45 -11.14 13.28
N ARG A 334 7.77 -11.28 13.48
CA ARG A 334 8.41 -12.30 14.34
C ARG A 334 8.14 -13.74 13.87
N VAL A 335 7.94 -13.94 12.56
CA VAL A 335 7.75 -15.26 11.95
C VAL A 335 8.94 -15.58 11.04
N ASP A 336 9.60 -16.72 11.28
CA ASP A 336 10.55 -17.29 10.33
C ASP A 336 9.81 -18.05 9.23
N ASP A 337 9.42 -17.31 8.20
CA ASP A 337 8.73 -17.83 7.03
C ASP A 337 9.65 -18.12 5.83
N ASN A 338 10.97 -18.12 6.09
CA ASN A 338 11.96 -18.38 5.07
C ASN A 338 11.78 -19.77 4.44
N GLY A 339 11.62 -19.78 3.11
CA GLY A 339 11.46 -21.00 2.30
C GLY A 339 10.02 -21.48 2.12
N TRP A 340 9.01 -20.86 2.74
CA TRP A 340 7.60 -21.27 2.56
C TRP A 340 6.59 -20.12 2.53
N GLY A 341 6.97 -18.91 2.96
CA GLY A 341 6.08 -17.77 3.10
C GLY A 341 5.86 -16.89 1.87
N CYS A 342 6.53 -17.15 0.73
CA CYS A 342 6.63 -16.17 -0.36
C CYS A 342 5.27 -15.70 -0.88
N ALA A 343 4.31 -16.62 -1.05
CA ALA A 343 2.96 -16.31 -1.48
C ALA A 343 2.14 -15.60 -0.38
N TYR A 344 2.39 -15.90 0.89
CA TYR A 344 1.76 -15.20 2.02
C TYR A 344 2.18 -13.73 2.05
N ARG A 345 3.48 -13.45 1.89
CA ARG A 345 4.01 -12.07 1.86
C ARG A 345 3.54 -11.28 0.64
N SER A 346 3.46 -11.94 -0.52
CA SER A 346 2.86 -11.34 -1.73
C SER A 346 1.38 -11.01 -1.52
N LEU A 347 0.61 -11.92 -0.90
CA LEU A 347 -0.79 -11.68 -0.51
C LEU A 347 -0.91 -10.53 0.49
N GLN A 348 -0.06 -10.47 1.52
CA GLN A 348 -0.06 -9.36 2.49
C GLN A 348 0.20 -8.00 1.80
N THR A 349 1.12 -7.96 0.84
CA THR A 349 1.34 -6.76 -0.01
C THR A 349 0.05 -6.36 -0.74
N ILE A 350 -0.68 -7.31 -1.34
CA ILE A 350 -1.96 -7.03 -2.00
C ILE A 350 -3.02 -6.55 -0.99
N CYS A 351 -3.18 -7.23 0.14
CA CYS A 351 -4.12 -6.82 1.18
C CYS A 351 -3.82 -5.40 1.69
N SER A 352 -2.53 -5.05 1.84
CA SER A 352 -2.11 -3.72 2.26
C SER A 352 -2.52 -2.63 1.27
N TRP A 353 -2.55 -2.94 -0.03
CA TRP A 353 -2.98 -2.02 -1.06
C TRP A 353 -4.47 -1.73 -0.91
N PHE A 354 -5.32 -2.77 -0.80
CA PHE A 354 -6.77 -2.59 -0.62
C PHE A 354 -7.09 -1.81 0.66
N GLN A 355 -6.35 -2.08 1.74
CA GLN A 355 -6.49 -1.36 3.00
C GLN A 355 -6.14 0.13 2.83
N GLN A 356 -4.97 0.43 2.25
CA GLN A 356 -4.48 1.81 2.10
C GLN A 356 -5.23 2.61 1.03
N GLN A 357 -5.88 1.95 0.08
CA GLN A 357 -6.78 2.61 -0.87
C GLN A 357 -8.19 2.78 -0.31
N GLY A 358 -8.46 2.31 0.92
CA GLY A 358 -9.75 2.49 1.60
C GLY A 358 -10.86 1.58 1.10
N TYR A 359 -10.54 0.50 0.36
CA TYR A 359 -11.55 -0.49 -0.02
C TYR A 359 -11.99 -1.37 1.15
N VAL A 360 -11.07 -1.59 2.09
CA VAL A 360 -11.29 -2.45 3.27
C VAL A 360 -10.71 -1.77 4.51
N GLU A 361 -11.32 -2.03 5.66
CA GLU A 361 -10.88 -1.52 6.97
C GLU A 361 -10.12 -2.60 7.76
N GLN A 362 -10.22 -3.85 7.31
CA GLN A 362 -9.56 -5.01 7.88
C GLN A 362 -8.03 -4.83 7.85
N ALA A 363 -7.37 -5.25 8.92
CA ALA A 363 -5.92 -5.30 8.97
C ALA A 363 -5.36 -6.33 7.98
N VAL A 364 -4.10 -6.14 7.59
CA VAL A 364 -3.36 -7.12 6.78
C VAL A 364 -3.29 -8.45 7.56
N PRO A 365 -3.74 -9.57 6.97
CA PRO A 365 -3.85 -10.83 7.70
C PRO A 365 -2.49 -11.47 7.96
N THR A 366 -2.36 -12.13 9.11
CA THR A 366 -1.22 -12.97 9.49
C THR A 366 -1.23 -14.29 8.73
N HIS A 367 -0.11 -15.02 8.71
CA HIS A 367 -0.07 -16.38 8.10
C HIS A 367 -1.12 -17.30 8.67
N LYS A 368 -1.38 -17.22 9.99
CA LYS A 368 -2.36 -18.06 10.67
C LYS A 368 -3.79 -17.73 10.23
N GLU A 369 -4.12 -16.45 10.07
CA GLU A 369 -5.43 -16.01 9.57
C GLU A 369 -5.62 -16.39 8.11
N ILE A 370 -4.58 -16.27 7.28
CA ILE A 370 -4.59 -16.74 5.88
C ILE A 370 -4.86 -18.25 5.83
N GLN A 371 -4.19 -19.04 6.67
CA GLN A 371 -4.41 -20.48 6.76
C GLN A 371 -5.81 -20.82 7.26
N GLN A 372 -6.31 -20.08 8.26
CA GLN A 372 -7.65 -20.26 8.80
C GLN A 372 -8.71 -19.97 7.72
N ALA A 373 -8.54 -18.89 6.95
CA ALA A 373 -9.44 -18.56 5.84
C ALA A 373 -9.54 -19.67 4.79
N LEU A 374 -8.43 -20.36 4.49
CA LEU A 374 -8.45 -21.52 3.58
C LEU A 374 -9.17 -22.74 4.16
N VAL A 375 -9.10 -22.92 5.48
CA VAL A 375 -9.86 -23.99 6.16
C VAL A 375 -11.34 -23.64 6.20
N ASP A 376 -11.69 -22.39 6.52
CA ASP A 376 -13.07 -21.91 6.57
C ASP A 376 -13.74 -21.96 5.19
N ALA A 377 -12.98 -21.72 4.12
CA ALA A 377 -13.43 -21.88 2.74
C ALA A 377 -13.55 -23.36 2.28
N GLY A 378 -13.14 -24.32 3.12
CA GLY A 378 -13.16 -25.75 2.81
C GLY A 378 -12.06 -26.23 1.84
N ASP A 379 -11.09 -25.38 1.50
CA ASP A 379 -9.97 -25.73 0.61
C ASP A 379 -8.92 -26.60 1.31
N LYS A 380 -8.72 -26.38 2.62
CA LYS A 380 -7.70 -27.06 3.44
C LYS A 380 -8.30 -27.75 4.66
N GLN A 381 -7.60 -28.77 5.15
CA GLN A 381 -7.92 -29.47 6.40
C GLN A 381 -7.51 -28.62 7.62
N ALA A 382 -8.16 -28.79 8.76
CA ALA A 382 -7.87 -28.04 9.99
C ALA A 382 -6.39 -28.10 10.43
N SER A 383 -5.69 -29.21 10.14
CA SER A 383 -4.25 -29.36 10.42
C SER A 383 -3.34 -28.43 9.60
N PHE A 384 -3.89 -27.71 8.62
CA PHE A 384 -3.16 -26.73 7.83
C PHE A 384 -2.81 -25.47 8.63
N VAL A 385 -3.65 -25.12 9.60
CA VAL A 385 -3.45 -23.94 10.46
C VAL A 385 -2.27 -24.17 11.40
N GLY A 386 -1.34 -23.22 11.44
CA GLY A 386 -0.07 -23.33 12.15
C GLY A 386 1.00 -24.15 11.40
N SER A 387 0.70 -24.66 10.21
CA SER A 387 1.69 -25.36 9.39
C SER A 387 2.67 -24.38 8.71
N ARG A 388 3.77 -24.91 8.17
CA ARG A 388 4.73 -24.18 7.33
C ARG A 388 4.56 -24.52 5.85
N GLN A 389 3.33 -24.86 5.44
CA GLN A 389 3.05 -25.23 4.06
C GLN A 389 2.88 -23.99 3.18
N TRP A 390 3.49 -24.03 1.99
CA TRP A 390 3.32 -23.00 0.97
C TRP A 390 1.92 -23.02 0.36
N ILE A 391 1.48 -21.86 -0.13
CA ILE A 391 0.22 -21.67 -0.86
C ILE A 391 0.53 -21.17 -2.29
N GLY A 392 -0.39 -21.38 -3.22
CA GLY A 392 -0.26 -20.93 -4.61
C GLY A 392 -1.27 -19.85 -4.99
N SER A 393 -1.30 -19.53 -6.28
CA SER A 393 -2.17 -18.50 -6.87
C SER A 393 -3.67 -18.73 -6.60
N ILE A 394 -4.11 -19.99 -6.60
CA ILE A 394 -5.52 -20.36 -6.33
C ILE A 394 -5.86 -20.09 -4.87
N GLU A 395 -5.03 -20.53 -3.94
CA GLU A 395 -5.23 -20.27 -2.51
C GLU A 395 -5.20 -18.76 -2.20
N VAL A 396 -4.33 -17.99 -2.86
CA VAL A 396 -4.30 -16.51 -2.74
C VAL A 396 -5.65 -15.89 -3.16
N GLN A 397 -6.21 -16.31 -4.29
CA GLN A 397 -7.53 -15.86 -4.76
C GLN A 397 -8.63 -16.19 -3.74
N VAL A 398 -8.65 -17.43 -3.24
CA VAL A 398 -9.64 -17.87 -2.24
C VAL A 398 -9.58 -17.00 -1.00
N VAL A 399 -8.38 -16.69 -0.51
CA VAL A 399 -8.22 -15.88 0.71
C VAL A 399 -8.62 -14.42 0.47
N LEU A 400 -8.29 -13.82 -0.67
CA LEU A 400 -8.73 -12.46 -1.01
C LEU A 400 -10.25 -12.37 -1.04
N ASN A 401 -10.93 -13.34 -1.64
CA ASN A 401 -12.38 -13.38 -1.65
C ASN A 401 -12.96 -13.63 -0.24
N GLN A 402 -12.41 -14.58 0.51
CA GLN A 402 -12.93 -14.96 1.82
C GLN A 402 -12.77 -13.86 2.89
N LEU A 403 -11.61 -13.20 2.93
CA LEU A 403 -11.32 -12.20 3.95
C LEU A 403 -11.76 -10.79 3.56
N LEU A 404 -11.56 -10.44 2.29
CA LEU A 404 -11.77 -9.08 1.80
C LEU A 404 -12.97 -8.95 0.85
N GLY A 405 -13.61 -10.04 0.42
CA GLY A 405 -14.67 -9.99 -0.59
C GLY A 405 -14.19 -9.63 -2.00
N VAL A 406 -12.87 -9.64 -2.23
CA VAL A 406 -12.26 -9.20 -3.49
C VAL A 406 -12.34 -10.32 -4.53
N THR A 407 -12.88 -9.99 -5.69
CA THR A 407 -12.82 -10.88 -6.85
C THR A 407 -11.44 -10.76 -7.52
N SER A 408 -10.87 -11.89 -7.97
CA SER A 408 -9.60 -11.88 -8.68
C SER A 408 -9.67 -12.66 -9.99
N LYS A 409 -8.88 -12.24 -10.98
CA LYS A 409 -8.72 -12.93 -12.26
C LYS A 409 -7.40 -13.68 -12.28
N ILE A 410 -7.44 -14.99 -12.56
CA ILE A 410 -6.22 -15.78 -12.74
C ILE A 410 -5.83 -15.83 -14.21
N MET A 411 -4.60 -15.38 -14.51
CA MET A 411 -4.00 -15.53 -15.83
C MET A 411 -3.00 -16.69 -15.80
N PHE A 412 -3.31 -17.72 -16.60
CA PHE A 412 -2.46 -18.89 -16.73
C PHE A 412 -1.41 -18.69 -17.82
N VAL A 413 -0.18 -19.09 -17.53
CA VAL A 413 0.91 -19.13 -18.49
C VAL A 413 1.55 -20.52 -18.45
N SER A 414 1.71 -21.17 -19.60
CA SER A 414 2.19 -22.56 -19.64
C SER A 414 3.70 -22.65 -19.43
N GLN A 415 4.43 -21.60 -19.81
CA GLN A 415 5.90 -21.53 -19.68
C GLN A 415 6.35 -20.09 -19.38
N GLY A 416 7.44 -19.93 -18.62
CA GLY A 416 7.96 -18.59 -18.29
C GLY A 416 8.31 -17.72 -19.50
N SER A 417 8.68 -18.32 -20.64
CA SER A 417 8.96 -17.61 -21.90
C SER A 417 7.72 -16.95 -22.51
N GLU A 418 6.54 -17.48 -22.23
CA GLU A 418 5.27 -16.96 -22.74
C GLU A 418 4.78 -15.74 -21.94
N LEU A 419 5.37 -15.43 -20.79
CA LEU A 419 4.97 -14.27 -19.99
C LEU A 419 5.12 -12.96 -20.77
N ALA A 420 6.09 -12.90 -21.70
CA ALA A 420 6.27 -11.74 -22.57
C ALA A 420 5.08 -11.46 -23.48
N SER A 421 4.35 -12.51 -23.89
CA SER A 421 3.13 -12.38 -24.70
C SER A 421 1.97 -11.71 -23.95
N LYS A 422 2.05 -11.64 -22.61
CA LYS A 422 1.02 -11.03 -21.76
C LYS A 422 1.21 -9.53 -21.51
N GLY A 423 2.14 -8.89 -22.22
CA GLY A 423 2.47 -7.48 -22.01
C GLY A 423 1.27 -6.54 -22.13
N ARG A 424 0.43 -6.73 -23.16
CA ARG A 424 -0.80 -5.93 -23.35
C ARG A 424 -1.80 -6.11 -22.20
N GLU A 425 -2.01 -7.35 -21.77
CA GLU A 425 -2.94 -7.68 -20.68
C GLU A 425 -2.47 -7.06 -19.34
N LEU A 426 -1.17 -7.12 -19.06
CA LEU A 426 -0.57 -6.52 -17.87
C LEU A 426 -0.58 -4.99 -17.92
N ALA A 427 -0.27 -4.39 -19.06
CA ALA A 427 -0.35 -2.94 -19.24
C ALA A 427 -1.78 -2.44 -19.02
N ASN A 428 -2.78 -3.13 -19.59
CA ASN A 428 -4.19 -2.78 -19.40
C ASN A 428 -4.63 -2.92 -17.94
N HIS A 429 -4.20 -3.97 -17.24
CA HIS A 429 -4.46 -4.14 -15.80
C HIS A 429 -3.96 -2.96 -14.98
N PHE A 430 -2.70 -2.54 -15.17
CA PHE A 430 -2.15 -1.41 -14.41
C PHE A 430 -2.76 -0.06 -14.79
N LEU A 431 -3.29 0.06 -16.02
CA LEU A 431 -3.99 1.27 -16.46
C LEU A 431 -5.40 1.38 -15.85
N THR A 432 -6.13 0.27 -15.81
CA THR A 432 -7.55 0.22 -15.42
C THR A 432 -7.75 -0.04 -13.92
N GLU A 433 -7.13 -1.11 -13.41
CA GLU A 433 -7.26 -1.56 -12.02
C GLU A 433 -6.14 -1.00 -11.12
N GLY A 434 -4.92 -0.98 -11.63
CA GLY A 434 -3.75 -0.45 -10.91
C GLY A 434 -3.32 -1.27 -9.69
N THR A 435 -3.85 -2.48 -9.46
CA THR A 435 -3.52 -3.30 -8.28
C THR A 435 -2.20 -4.08 -8.42
N PRO A 436 -1.46 -4.38 -7.33
CA PRO A 436 -0.31 -5.28 -7.38
C PRO A 436 -0.72 -6.70 -7.82
N ILE A 437 0.13 -7.38 -8.59
CA ILE A 437 -0.14 -8.73 -9.11
C ILE A 437 0.77 -9.75 -8.44
N MET A 438 0.21 -10.77 -7.80
CA MET A 438 1.01 -11.93 -7.37
C MET A 438 1.30 -12.82 -8.57
N ILE A 439 2.56 -13.26 -8.72
CA ILE A 439 2.96 -14.28 -9.70
C ILE A 439 3.50 -15.52 -8.99
N GLY A 440 2.83 -16.66 -9.21
CA GLY A 440 3.23 -17.96 -8.70
C GLY A 440 3.89 -18.83 -9.78
N GLY A 441 4.98 -19.51 -9.42
CA GLY A 441 5.70 -20.44 -10.29
C GLY A 441 6.32 -21.60 -9.50
N GLY A 442 5.62 -22.73 -9.44
CA GLY A 442 6.01 -23.85 -8.57
C GLY A 442 5.92 -23.45 -7.09
N VAL A 443 7.06 -23.49 -6.38
CA VAL A 443 7.15 -23.14 -4.94
C VAL A 443 7.59 -21.70 -4.68
N LEU A 444 7.79 -20.91 -5.74
CA LEU A 444 8.22 -19.51 -5.63
C LEU A 444 7.07 -18.57 -6.02
N ALA A 445 7.02 -17.44 -5.32
CA ALA A 445 6.08 -16.36 -5.59
C ALA A 445 6.79 -15.01 -5.56
N HIS A 446 6.36 -14.07 -6.39
CA HIS A 446 6.79 -12.68 -6.36
C HIS A 446 5.58 -11.75 -6.57
N THR A 447 5.77 -10.45 -6.38
CA THR A 447 4.75 -9.45 -6.71
C THR A 447 5.21 -8.57 -7.86
N ILE A 448 4.42 -8.48 -8.94
CA ILE A 448 4.64 -7.54 -10.05
C ILE A 448 3.94 -6.23 -9.70
N LEU A 449 4.70 -5.13 -9.73
CA LEU A 449 4.21 -3.79 -9.44
C LEU A 449 4.06 -2.93 -10.70
N GLY A 450 4.48 -3.45 -11.85
CA GLY A 450 4.38 -2.74 -13.11
C GLY A 450 5.12 -3.43 -14.25
N VAL A 451 4.86 -2.95 -15.45
CA VAL A 451 5.53 -3.36 -16.67
C VAL A 451 5.97 -2.14 -17.47
N ALA A 452 7.16 -2.19 -18.05
CA ALA A 452 7.52 -1.31 -19.16
C ALA A 452 7.32 -2.12 -20.44
N TRP A 453 6.43 -1.69 -21.31
CA TRP A 453 6.07 -2.43 -22.52
C TRP A 453 6.12 -1.53 -23.77
N SER A 454 6.81 -2.00 -24.80
CA SER A 454 6.82 -1.38 -26.12
C SER A 454 5.87 -2.16 -27.01
N GLU A 455 4.79 -1.49 -27.43
CA GLU A 455 3.78 -2.07 -28.32
C GLU A 455 4.38 -2.36 -29.71
N THR A 456 5.29 -1.50 -30.18
CA THR A 456 5.94 -1.62 -31.49
C THR A 456 6.90 -2.81 -31.57
N THR A 457 7.72 -3.02 -30.54
CA THR A 457 8.78 -4.05 -30.57
C THR A 457 8.39 -5.33 -29.85
N GLY A 458 7.31 -5.32 -29.06
CA GLY A 458 6.94 -6.40 -28.16
C GLY A 458 7.87 -6.57 -26.95
N GLN A 459 8.90 -5.72 -26.80
CA GLN A 459 9.81 -5.80 -25.67
C GLN A 459 9.08 -5.42 -24.37
N ILE A 460 9.34 -6.20 -23.32
CA ILE A 460 8.75 -6.00 -22.01
C ILE A 460 9.77 -6.17 -20.90
N ARG A 461 9.64 -5.35 -19.85
CA ARG A 461 10.35 -5.48 -18.58
C ARG A 461 9.33 -5.46 -17.45
N TYR A 462 9.64 -6.20 -16.39
CA TYR A 462 8.78 -6.32 -15.21
C TYR A 462 9.44 -5.62 -14.04
N LEU A 463 8.64 -4.91 -13.26
CA LEU A 463 9.03 -4.37 -11.97
C LEU A 463 8.58 -5.35 -10.89
N ILE A 464 9.53 -6.03 -10.25
CA ILE A 464 9.28 -7.11 -9.30
C ILE A 464 9.64 -6.67 -7.88
N LEU A 465 8.70 -6.85 -6.95
CA LEU A 465 8.91 -6.83 -5.52
C LEU A 465 9.15 -8.26 -5.02
N ASP A 466 10.33 -8.50 -4.46
CA ASP A 466 10.77 -9.83 -4.06
C ASP A 466 10.39 -10.11 -2.59
N PRO A 467 9.45 -11.02 -2.27
CA PRO A 467 9.07 -11.31 -0.89
C PRO A 467 10.14 -12.09 -0.12
N HIS A 468 11.22 -12.56 -0.76
CA HIS A 468 12.25 -13.38 -0.13
C HIS A 468 13.35 -12.56 0.57
N TYR A 469 13.26 -11.23 0.53
CA TYR A 469 14.15 -10.38 1.31
C TYR A 469 14.00 -10.70 2.81
N THR A 470 15.11 -10.71 3.54
CA THR A 470 15.20 -11.12 4.95
C THR A 470 15.93 -10.10 5.82
N GLY A 471 16.34 -8.98 5.22
CA GLY A 471 17.10 -7.95 5.91
C GLY A 471 16.18 -6.95 6.63
N ALA A 472 16.80 -5.96 7.26
CA ALA A 472 16.08 -4.85 7.88
C ALA A 472 15.40 -3.94 6.82
N GLU A 473 14.50 -3.07 7.28
CA GLU A 473 13.76 -2.07 6.48
C GLU A 473 14.67 -0.92 5.99
N ASP A 474 15.73 -1.29 5.27
CA ASP A 474 16.71 -0.37 4.70
C ASP A 474 16.47 -0.23 3.21
N LEU A 475 15.92 0.93 2.83
CA LEU A 475 15.56 1.22 1.45
C LEU A 475 16.79 1.22 0.52
N GLN A 476 17.96 1.70 0.98
CA GLN A 476 19.17 1.68 0.17
C GLN A 476 19.63 0.25 -0.09
N VAL A 477 19.61 -0.63 0.92
CA VAL A 477 19.97 -2.04 0.73
C VAL A 477 19.01 -2.73 -0.23
N ILE A 478 17.72 -2.41 -0.17
CA ILE A 478 16.68 -2.96 -1.05
C ILE A 478 16.86 -2.44 -2.49
N THR A 479 17.34 -1.21 -2.69
CA THR A 479 17.52 -0.63 -4.03
C THR A 479 18.91 -0.90 -4.64
N ASP A 480 19.98 -0.94 -3.81
CA ASP A 480 21.39 -0.86 -4.22
C ASP A 480 22.09 -2.20 -4.32
N LYS A 481 21.57 -3.29 -3.73
CA LYS A 481 22.05 -4.66 -3.99
C LYS A 481 21.85 -5.12 -5.46
N ARG A 482 21.60 -4.15 -6.35
CA ARG A 482 21.82 -4.16 -7.78
C ARG A 482 23.28 -4.43 -8.18
N ASP A 483 24.28 -4.02 -7.37
CA ASP A 483 25.68 -3.82 -7.84
C ASP A 483 26.85 -4.58 -7.11
N GLY A 484 26.74 -5.87 -6.74
CA GLY A 484 27.90 -6.69 -6.30
C GLY A 484 28.77 -7.36 -7.41
N PRO A 485 30.12 -7.38 -7.37
CA PRO A 485 30.99 -7.73 -8.52
C PRO A 485 30.87 -9.12 -9.17
N ASP A 486 29.99 -10.00 -8.68
CA ASP A 486 29.76 -11.37 -9.17
C ASP A 486 28.51 -11.52 -10.07
N TRP A 487 27.72 -10.44 -10.30
CA TRP A 487 26.54 -10.47 -11.20
C TRP A 487 26.82 -9.98 -12.62
N ALA A 488 27.98 -9.39 -12.90
CA ALA A 488 28.31 -8.74 -14.17
C ALA A 488 28.47 -9.69 -15.38
N GLN A 489 28.00 -10.94 -15.30
CA GLN A 489 28.05 -11.92 -16.40
C GLN A 489 26.70 -12.55 -16.75
N ARG A 490 25.54 -12.07 -16.26
CA ARG A 490 24.24 -12.61 -16.69
C ARG A 490 23.16 -11.54 -16.87
N ASP A 491 22.92 -11.20 -18.14
CA ASP A 491 21.78 -10.44 -18.70
C ASP A 491 20.43 -10.82 -18.06
N ARG A 492 19.97 -10.07 -17.05
CA ARG A 492 18.72 -10.33 -16.32
C ARG A 492 18.01 -9.02 -15.91
N GLY A 493 16.67 -9.05 -15.91
CA GLY A 493 15.79 -7.90 -15.63
C GLY A 493 15.89 -7.31 -14.21
N ILE A 494 15.12 -6.24 -13.96
CA ILE A 494 15.14 -5.49 -12.69
C ILE A 494 14.48 -6.34 -11.58
N ARG A 495 15.31 -6.85 -10.67
CA ARG A 495 14.91 -7.64 -9.50
C ARG A 495 15.43 -6.92 -8.24
N LEU A 496 14.55 -6.70 -7.27
CA LEU A 496 14.94 -6.29 -5.91
C LEU A 496 15.54 -7.50 -5.16
N PRO A 497 16.54 -7.31 -4.31
CA PRO A 497 17.51 -8.35 -3.96
C PRO A 497 16.98 -9.46 -3.05
N ALA A 498 17.26 -10.70 -3.46
CA ALA A 498 17.27 -11.87 -2.57
C ALA A 498 18.61 -11.93 -1.80
N GLY A 499 18.56 -12.03 -0.47
CA GLY A 499 19.74 -12.32 0.34
C GLY A 499 20.12 -13.79 0.25
N GLN A 500 21.29 -14.13 -0.30
CA GLN A 500 21.89 -15.46 -0.14
C GLN A 500 23.27 -15.35 0.51
N ARG A 501 23.44 -16.01 1.67
CA ARG A 501 24.76 -16.43 2.15
C ARG A 501 25.18 -17.67 1.37
N LYS A 502 26.29 -17.56 0.63
CA LYS A 502 27.02 -18.67 0.03
C LYS A 502 27.55 -19.57 1.15
N SER A 503 27.16 -20.84 1.18
CA SER A 503 27.90 -21.87 1.90
C SER A 503 29.13 -22.25 1.06
N GLN A 504 30.24 -21.57 1.31
CA GLN A 504 31.55 -21.91 0.77
C GLN A 504 32.39 -22.40 1.94
N PHE A 505 32.48 -23.71 2.15
CA PHE A 505 33.51 -24.32 2.97
C PHE A 505 34.14 -25.47 2.20
N GLY A 506 35.38 -25.23 1.76
CA GLY A 506 36.29 -26.24 1.26
C GLY A 506 36.78 -27.14 2.39
N PHE A 507 37.06 -28.39 2.04
CA PHE A 507 37.55 -29.44 2.93
C PHE A 507 38.89 -29.11 3.61
N LYS A 508 38.97 -29.34 4.94
CA LYS A 508 40.01 -30.11 5.66
C LYS A 508 39.89 -29.92 7.19
N GLN A 509 39.26 -30.87 7.89
CA GLN A 509 39.85 -31.53 9.07
C GLN A 509 38.94 -32.64 9.58
N VAL A 510 39.61 -33.72 10.00
CA VAL A 510 39.09 -35.04 10.38
C VAL A 510 38.54 -35.00 11.80
N VAL A 511 37.29 -35.43 12.00
CA VAL A 511 36.80 -35.97 13.29
C VAL A 511 35.78 -37.09 13.00
N ASN A 512 36.14 -38.34 13.35
CA ASN A 512 35.25 -39.53 13.42
C ASN A 512 34.48 -39.51 14.75
N PHE A 513 33.24 -39.99 14.96
CA PHE A 513 32.56 -41.30 14.76
C PHE A 513 31.04 -41.12 15.11
N PRO A 514 30.17 -42.15 15.22
CA PRO A 514 29.59 -43.07 14.23
C PRO A 514 28.02 -43.05 14.20
N GLY A 515 27.39 -43.58 13.14
CA GLY A 515 25.95 -43.93 13.17
C GLY A 515 25.12 -43.67 11.91
N ARG A 516 25.51 -44.21 10.75
CA ARG A 516 24.66 -44.20 9.54
C ARG A 516 23.60 -45.31 9.61
N LYS A 517 22.33 -44.95 9.70
CA LYS A 517 21.23 -45.75 9.12
C LYS A 517 20.84 -45.14 7.77
N ASN A 518 20.95 -45.95 6.72
CA ASN A 518 20.70 -45.62 5.33
C ASN A 518 19.31 -44.97 5.10
N ARG A 519 19.28 -43.70 4.67
CA ARG A 519 18.18 -43.16 3.87
C ARG A 519 18.62 -43.15 2.42
N LYS A 520 18.03 -44.02 1.61
CA LYS A 520 18.22 -44.06 0.15
C LYS A 520 17.54 -42.83 -0.45
N ASN A 521 18.33 -41.89 -0.99
CA ASN A 521 17.83 -40.84 -1.86
C ASN A 521 17.63 -41.43 -3.26
N PHE A 522 16.39 -41.48 -3.74
CA PHE A 522 16.13 -41.78 -5.14
C PHE A 522 16.38 -40.51 -5.96
N SER A 523 17.58 -40.38 -6.52
CA SER A 523 17.84 -39.49 -7.65
C SER A 523 17.76 -40.32 -8.92
N PHE A 524 16.71 -40.13 -9.72
CA PHE A 524 16.61 -40.76 -11.03
C PHE A 524 17.68 -40.19 -11.96
N SER A 525 18.36 -41.06 -12.71
CA SER A 525 19.24 -40.60 -13.79
C SER A 525 18.41 -39.98 -14.93
N ASN A 526 18.97 -39.06 -15.71
CA ASN A 526 18.27 -38.45 -16.85
C ASN A 526 17.68 -39.47 -17.84
N ASN A 527 18.32 -40.65 -17.97
CA ASN A 527 17.83 -41.75 -18.80
C ASN A 527 16.63 -42.45 -18.19
N GLU A 528 16.55 -42.49 -16.86
CA GLU A 528 15.45 -43.08 -16.11
C GLU A 528 14.23 -42.16 -16.10
N VAL A 529 14.44 -40.85 -16.00
CA VAL A 529 13.37 -39.84 -16.17
C VAL A 529 12.77 -39.91 -17.58
N ARG A 530 13.59 -40.01 -18.63
CA ARG A 530 13.08 -40.20 -20.01
C ARG A 530 12.29 -41.48 -20.20
N ARG A 531 12.69 -42.58 -19.55
CA ARG A 531 11.93 -43.84 -19.58
C ARG A 531 10.58 -43.70 -18.86
N ILE A 532 10.56 -43.00 -17.73
CA ILE A 532 9.34 -42.73 -16.98
C ILE A 532 8.37 -41.87 -17.82
N ASP A 533 8.86 -40.85 -18.53
CA ASP A 533 8.02 -40.02 -19.40
C ASP A 533 7.44 -40.79 -20.59
N LEU A 534 8.22 -41.68 -21.22
CA LEU A 534 7.72 -42.54 -22.29
C LEU A 534 6.66 -43.51 -21.79
N GLU A 535 6.84 -44.08 -20.59
CA GLU A 535 5.88 -44.98 -19.96
C GLU A 535 4.59 -44.22 -19.58
N ASN A 536 4.72 -43.00 -19.04
CA ASN A 536 3.58 -42.13 -18.72
C ASN A 536 2.77 -41.75 -19.97
N GLN A 537 3.44 -41.45 -21.09
CA GLN A 537 2.76 -41.20 -22.36
C GLN A 537 2.02 -42.44 -22.89
N ARG A 538 2.60 -43.64 -22.70
CA ARG A 538 1.96 -44.90 -23.07
C ARG A 538 0.72 -45.20 -22.22
N LEU A 539 0.81 -44.95 -20.91
CA LEU A 539 -0.30 -45.11 -19.96
C LEU A 539 -1.44 -44.13 -20.23
N LEU A 540 -1.12 -42.87 -20.54
CA LEU A 540 -2.10 -41.86 -20.94
C LEU A 540 -2.85 -42.25 -22.21
N ARG A 541 -2.14 -42.77 -23.23
CA ARG A 541 -2.79 -43.28 -24.46
C ARG A 541 -3.69 -44.49 -24.18
N SER A 542 -3.34 -45.33 -23.22
CA SER A 542 -4.15 -46.50 -22.83
C SER A 542 -5.40 -46.08 -22.04
N LEU A 543 -5.28 -45.08 -21.15
CA LEU A 543 -6.40 -44.50 -20.41
C LEU A 543 -7.38 -43.76 -21.33
N SER A 544 -6.88 -43.05 -22.35
CA SER A 544 -7.72 -42.41 -23.38
C SER A 544 -8.50 -43.42 -24.24
N ARG A 545 -7.95 -44.62 -24.47
CA ARG A 545 -8.68 -45.70 -25.14
C ARG A 545 -9.76 -46.31 -24.24
N LEU A 546 -9.45 -46.50 -22.95
CA LEU A 546 -10.41 -46.99 -21.96
C LEU A 546 -11.56 -46.00 -21.67
N SER A 547 -11.34 -44.70 -21.85
CA SER A 547 -12.41 -43.69 -21.72
C SER A 547 -13.32 -43.57 -22.96
N ALA A 548 -12.95 -44.19 -24.09
CA ALA A 548 -13.72 -44.18 -25.32
C ALA A 548 -14.67 -45.40 -25.45
N GLU A 549 -14.54 -46.41 -24.57
CA GLU A 549 -15.35 -47.64 -24.58
C GLU A 549 -16.20 -47.75 -23.30
N SER A 550 -17.29 -46.99 -23.20
CA SER A 550 -18.42 -47.31 -22.31
C SER A 550 -19.68 -46.56 -22.78
N ILE A 551 -20.61 -47.20 -23.52
CA ILE A 551 -21.93 -47.79 -23.11
C ILE A 551 -22.69 -48.13 -24.44
N PRO A 552 -23.62 -49.14 -24.60
CA PRO A 552 -24.46 -49.84 -23.60
C PRO A 552 -24.62 -51.40 -23.67
N GLU A 553 -25.15 -51.91 -22.54
CA GLU A 553 -26.12 -53.03 -22.30
C GLU A 553 -25.87 -54.50 -22.70
N SER A 554 -25.71 -55.40 -21.71
CA SER A 554 -26.73 -56.39 -21.28
C SER A 554 -26.16 -57.58 -20.45
N ALA A 555 -26.84 -57.85 -19.32
CA ALA A 555 -27.11 -59.10 -18.58
C ALA A 555 -26.11 -60.31 -18.44
N VAL A 556 -26.13 -60.87 -17.20
CA VAL A 556 -26.01 -62.30 -16.78
C VAL A 556 -24.74 -62.80 -16.03
N LYS A 557 -24.95 -63.05 -14.72
CA LYS A 557 -24.52 -64.15 -13.77
C LYS A 557 -23.04 -64.62 -13.59
N LYS A 558 -22.64 -64.57 -12.30
CA LYS A 558 -21.91 -65.56 -11.42
C LYS A 558 -20.62 -66.25 -11.90
N LYS A 559 -19.49 -66.06 -11.18
CA LYS A 559 -18.89 -67.00 -10.18
C LYS A 559 -17.50 -66.54 -9.67
N ASN A 560 -17.16 -67.03 -8.48
CA ASN A 560 -15.93 -66.84 -7.69
C ASN A 560 -14.61 -67.15 -8.41
N ASN A 561 -13.53 -66.42 -8.11
CA ASN A 561 -12.31 -66.99 -7.49
C ASN A 561 -11.34 -65.94 -6.95
N LYS A 562 -10.69 -66.29 -5.84
CA LYS A 562 -9.50 -65.63 -5.27
C LYS A 562 -8.31 -65.81 -6.23
N GLU A 563 -7.50 -64.77 -6.42
CA GLU A 563 -6.04 -64.89 -6.43
C GLU A 563 -5.36 -63.52 -6.28
N THR A 564 -4.25 -63.57 -5.54
CA THR A 564 -3.41 -62.48 -5.03
C THR A 564 -2.46 -61.93 -6.11
N GLY A 565 -2.39 -60.60 -6.25
CA GLY A 565 -1.41 -59.93 -7.11
C GLY A 565 -1.14 -58.50 -6.64
N ASN A 566 0.03 -58.29 -6.07
CA ASN A 566 0.48 -57.07 -5.42
C ASN A 566 0.89 -56.01 -6.46
N SER A 567 0.16 -54.89 -6.59
CA SER A 567 0.64 -53.69 -7.30
C SER A 567 0.20 -52.43 -6.57
N SER A 568 1.16 -51.75 -5.93
CA SER A 568 0.97 -50.47 -5.24
C SER A 568 0.64 -49.36 -6.24
N ALA A 569 -0.64 -49.03 -6.39
CA ALA A 569 -1.08 -47.84 -7.09
C ALA A 569 -0.58 -46.60 -6.32
N ILE A 570 0.20 -45.75 -6.99
CA ILE A 570 0.58 -44.42 -6.49
C ILE A 570 -0.69 -43.57 -6.50
N ARG A 571 -1.34 -43.45 -5.34
CA ARG A 571 -2.46 -42.52 -5.13
C ARG A 571 -1.95 -41.09 -5.25
N LEU A 572 -2.41 -40.36 -6.26
CA LEU A 572 -2.33 -38.90 -6.30
C LEU A 572 -2.99 -38.32 -5.05
N THR A 573 -2.40 -37.28 -4.46
CA THR A 573 -2.98 -36.57 -3.31
C THR A 573 -4.29 -35.91 -3.71
N HIS A 574 -5.30 -35.96 -2.83
CA HIS A 574 -6.64 -35.41 -3.06
C HIS A 574 -6.61 -33.92 -3.47
N SER A 575 -5.61 -33.16 -3.02
CA SER A 575 -5.40 -31.76 -3.38
C SER A 575 -4.95 -31.54 -4.83
N ALA A 576 -4.10 -32.41 -5.39
CA ALA A 576 -3.66 -32.28 -6.78
C ALA A 576 -4.82 -32.56 -7.76
N VAL A 577 -5.69 -33.50 -7.41
CA VAL A 577 -6.88 -33.84 -8.20
C VAL A 577 -7.92 -32.72 -8.15
N ASN A 578 -8.13 -32.08 -6.98
CA ASN A 578 -9.02 -30.93 -6.86
C ASN A 578 -8.51 -29.72 -7.64
N ARG A 579 -7.21 -29.41 -7.58
CA ARG A 579 -6.59 -28.34 -8.38
C ARG A 579 -6.82 -28.55 -9.88
N GLN A 580 -6.65 -29.77 -10.37
CA GLN A 580 -6.83 -30.09 -11.78
C GLN A 580 -8.30 -30.04 -12.22
N ARG A 581 -9.25 -30.35 -11.33
CA ARG A 581 -10.70 -30.25 -11.61
C ARG A 581 -11.15 -28.80 -11.63
N GLU A 582 -10.71 -27.99 -10.68
CA GLU A 582 -11.06 -26.57 -10.61
C GLU A 582 -10.44 -25.78 -11.76
N GLN A 583 -9.20 -26.10 -12.14
CA GLN A 583 -8.55 -25.50 -13.30
C GLN A 583 -9.33 -25.76 -14.60
N LYS A 584 -9.85 -26.98 -14.79
CA LYS A 584 -10.73 -27.31 -15.92
C LYS A 584 -12.09 -26.61 -15.85
N ARG A 585 -12.59 -26.29 -14.65
CA ARG A 585 -13.85 -25.55 -14.48
C ARG A 585 -13.67 -24.08 -14.87
N ILE A 586 -12.62 -23.46 -14.35
CA ILE A 586 -12.26 -22.06 -14.63
C ILE A 586 -11.90 -21.86 -16.11
N GLU A 587 -11.19 -22.80 -16.74
CA GLU A 587 -10.90 -22.75 -18.19
C GLU A 587 -12.19 -22.78 -19.03
N ARG A 588 -13.19 -23.57 -18.64
CA ARG A 588 -14.49 -23.59 -19.32
C ARG A 588 -15.30 -22.32 -19.07
N GLU A 589 -15.32 -21.82 -17.84
CA GLU A 589 -16.01 -20.57 -17.50
C GLU A 589 -15.40 -19.39 -18.27
N ASN A 590 -14.07 -19.32 -18.35
CA ASN A 590 -13.38 -18.30 -19.14
C ASN A 590 -13.71 -18.42 -20.63
N LEU A 591 -13.70 -19.63 -21.22
CA LEU A 591 -14.05 -19.85 -22.63
C LEU A 591 -15.49 -19.38 -22.95
N VAL A 592 -16.45 -19.64 -22.06
CA VAL A 592 -17.84 -19.18 -22.23
C VAL A 592 -17.94 -17.65 -22.12
N THR A 593 -17.13 -17.04 -21.26
CA THR A 593 -17.08 -15.57 -21.12
C THR A 593 -16.43 -14.91 -22.35
N TRP A 594 -15.45 -15.57 -22.97
CA TRP A 594 -14.81 -15.14 -24.21
C TRP A 594 -15.76 -15.19 -25.42
N ASP A 595 -16.57 -16.23 -25.55
CA ASP A 595 -17.58 -16.33 -26.62
C ASP A 595 -18.67 -15.26 -26.48
N HIS A 596 -19.03 -14.88 -25.26
CA HIS A 596 -20.06 -13.85 -25.01
C HIS A 596 -19.56 -12.43 -25.36
N LEU A 597 -18.28 -12.14 -25.11
CA LEU A 597 -17.66 -10.85 -25.45
C LEU A 597 -17.45 -10.68 -26.97
N HIS A 598 -17.25 -11.77 -27.72
CA HIS A 598 -17.14 -11.74 -29.18
C HIS A 598 -18.48 -11.56 -29.92
N HIS A 599 -19.60 -11.83 -29.26
CA HIS A 599 -20.95 -11.64 -29.84
C HIS A 599 -21.57 -10.27 -29.51
N GLN A 600 -20.86 -9.41 -28.76
CA GLN A 600 -21.29 -8.04 -28.44
C GLN A 600 -20.38 -6.93 -29.01
N SER A 601 -19.39 -7.30 -29.83
CA SER A 601 -18.69 -6.39 -30.75
C SER A 601 -19.22 -6.58 -32.17
#